data_AF-A0A4R6NFG2-F1
#
_entry.id   AF-A0A4R6NFG2-F1
#
_cell.length_a   1.000
_cell.length_b   1.000
_cell.length_c   1.000
_cell.angle_alpha   90.00
_cell.angle_beta   90.00
_cell.angle_gamma   90.00
#
_symmetry.space_group_name_H-M   'P 1'
#
loop_
_entity.id
_entity.type
_entity.pdbx_description
1 polymer ?
#
loop_
_entity_poly.entity_id
_entity_poly.type
_entity_poly.pdbx_seq_one_letter_code
_entity_poly.pdbx_strand_id
1 'polypeptide(L)'
;MNKPSPLRRLLSLRAPSPAPAPAGPVDDLAQARALIAAIDAGGIPLYPGKVNQIARALGLEVSREAPVEETVARIRAHLQAEGG
;
A
#
# COMPACT_ATOMS: atom_id res chain seq x y z
N MET A 1 -5.96 -43.44 -37.03
CA MET A 1 -4.95 -43.61 -35.97
C MET A 1 -4.45 -42.22 -35.55
N ASN A 2 -5.21 -41.48 -34.74
CA ASN A 2 -4.88 -40.09 -34.38
C ASN A 2 -4.08 -40.08 -33.07
N LYS A 3 -2.78 -39.78 -33.14
CA LYS A 3 -1.96 -39.53 -31.95
C LYS A 3 -2.20 -38.09 -31.48
N PRO A 4 -2.56 -37.84 -30.20
CA PRO A 4 -2.70 -36.48 -29.70
C PRO A 4 -1.32 -35.82 -29.56
N SER A 5 -1.21 -34.55 -29.97
CA SER A 5 0.02 -33.76 -29.94
C SER A 5 0.53 -33.53 -28.50
N PRO A 6 1.86 -33.52 -28.27
CA PRO A 6 2.48 -33.46 -26.94
C PRO A 6 2.41 -32.07 -26.27
N LEU A 7 1.79 -31.09 -26.93
CA LEU A 7 1.82 -29.68 -26.54
C LEU A 7 0.83 -29.30 -25.44
N ARG A 8 -0.04 -30.23 -25.02
CA ARG A 8 -1.03 -29.98 -23.96
C ARG A 8 -0.46 -30.03 -22.54
N ARG A 9 0.84 -30.34 -22.40
CA ARG A 9 1.55 -30.45 -21.11
C ARG A 9 2.41 -29.23 -20.76
N LEU A 10 2.58 -28.28 -21.68
CA LEU A 10 3.48 -27.12 -21.53
C LEU A 10 2.79 -25.84 -21.03
N LEU A 11 1.47 -25.85 -20.83
CA LEU A 11 0.73 -24.69 -20.28
C LEU A 11 0.55 -24.73 -18.75
N SER A 12 1.09 -25.73 -18.04
CA SER A 12 0.75 -25.97 -16.63
C SER A 12 1.73 -25.41 -15.59
N LEU A 13 2.72 -24.60 -15.97
CA LEU A 13 3.74 -24.11 -15.01
C LEU A 13 3.82 -22.58 -14.87
N ARG A 14 2.83 -21.82 -15.34
CA ARG A 14 2.68 -20.44 -14.84
C ARG A 14 1.91 -20.51 -13.52
N ALA A 15 2.64 -20.67 -12.42
CA ALA A 15 2.08 -20.37 -11.11
C ALA A 15 1.47 -18.97 -11.16
N PRO A 16 0.26 -18.75 -10.63
CA PRO A 16 -0.26 -17.41 -10.50
C PRO A 16 0.75 -16.62 -9.67
N SER A 17 1.34 -15.58 -10.25
CA SER A 17 2.03 -14.56 -9.46
C SER A 17 1.05 -14.17 -8.36
N PRO A 18 1.42 -14.21 -7.06
CA PRO A 18 0.48 -13.81 -6.02
C PRO A 18 0.03 -12.40 -6.41
N ALA A 19 -1.26 -12.26 -6.72
CA ALA A 19 -1.87 -10.95 -6.80
C ALA A 19 -1.50 -10.23 -5.49
N PRO A 20 -1.22 -8.93 -5.49
CA PRO A 20 -0.98 -8.23 -4.23
C PRO A 20 -2.19 -8.54 -3.34
N ALA A 21 -1.94 -9.25 -2.24
CA ALA A 21 -2.97 -9.50 -1.25
C ALA A 21 -3.53 -8.13 -0.87
N PRO A 22 -4.86 -7.98 -0.70
CA PRO A 22 -5.39 -6.73 -0.18
C PRO A 22 -4.64 -6.46 1.13
N ALA A 23 -3.90 -5.34 1.17
CA ALA A 23 -3.23 -4.90 2.39
C ALA A 23 -4.31 -4.91 3.47
N GLY A 24 -4.15 -5.78 4.45
CA GLY A 24 -5.07 -5.79 5.58
C GLY A 24 -4.87 -4.50 6.38
N PRO A 25 -5.78 -4.17 7.31
CA PRO A 25 -5.62 -3.01 8.19
C PRO A 25 -4.26 -3.00 8.94
N VAL A 26 -3.65 -4.17 9.16
CA VAL A 26 -2.30 -4.31 9.74
C VAL A 26 -1.18 -3.86 8.80
N ASP A 27 -1.30 -4.06 7.49
CA ASP A 27 -0.32 -3.61 6.49
C ASP A 27 -0.41 -2.09 6.29
N ASP A 28 -1.63 -1.53 6.27
CA ASP A 28 -1.83 -0.09 6.10
C ASP A 28 -1.25 0.71 7.27
N LEU A 29 -1.45 0.21 8.49
CA LEU A 29 -0.94 0.85 9.70
C LEU A 29 0.59 0.72 9.81
N ALA A 30 1.17 -0.39 9.37
CA ALA A 30 2.61 -0.53 9.24
C ALA A 30 3.19 0.44 8.20
N GLN A 31 2.54 0.58 7.04
CA GLN A 31 2.95 1.50 5.99
C GLN A 31 2.89 2.96 6.44
N ALA A 32 1.85 3.32 7.20
CA ALA A 32 1.70 4.64 7.82
C ALA A 32 2.82 4.94 8.83
N ARG A 33 3.13 3.99 9.72
CA ARG A 33 4.24 4.12 10.67
C ARG A 33 5.58 4.29 9.97
N ALA A 34 5.84 3.48 8.94
CA ALA A 34 7.07 3.58 8.15
C ALA A 34 7.20 4.94 7.44
N LEU A 35 6.09 5.47 6.90
CA LEU A 35 6.05 6.79 6.29
C LEU A 35 6.42 7.87 7.31
N ILE A 36 5.78 7.89 8.48
CA ILE A 36 6.03 8.90 9.52
C ILE A 36 7.48 8.81 10.02
N ALA A 37 7.96 7.59 10.31
CA ALA A 37 9.34 7.39 10.76
C ALA A 37 10.38 7.89 9.74
N ALA A 38 10.14 7.67 8.44
CA ALA A 38 11.02 8.18 7.39
C ALA A 38 11.01 9.72 7.32
N ILE A 39 9.85 10.35 7.52
CA ILE A 39 9.72 11.81 7.55
C ILE A 39 10.41 12.40 8.78
N ASP A 40 10.21 11.80 9.96
CA ASP A 40 10.86 12.24 11.20
C ASP A 40 12.39 12.08 11.14
N ALA A 41 12.90 11.14 10.34
CA ALA A 41 14.32 11.00 10.04
C ALA A 41 14.85 12.06 9.04
N GLY A 42 14.01 12.99 8.57
CA GLY A 42 14.36 14.02 7.59
C GLY A 42 14.05 13.65 6.13
N GLY A 43 13.35 12.54 5.89
CA GLY A 43 12.94 12.12 4.55
C GLY A 43 11.81 12.99 3.99
N ILE A 44 11.88 13.31 2.69
CA ILE A 44 10.86 14.10 1.99
C ILE A 44 10.01 13.17 1.12
N PRO A 45 8.67 13.16 1.27
CA PRO A 45 7.79 12.37 0.40
C PRO A 45 7.85 12.90 -1.03
N LEU A 46 8.52 12.15 -1.91
CA LEU A 46 8.64 12.52 -3.33
C LEU A 46 7.33 12.38 -4.11
N TYR A 47 6.37 11.62 -3.58
CA TYR A 47 5.10 11.37 -4.24
C TYR A 47 3.91 11.63 -3.31
N PRO A 48 3.32 12.84 -3.34
CA PRO A 48 2.15 13.21 -2.53
C PRO A 48 0.97 12.23 -2.69
N GLY A 49 0.77 11.69 -3.89
CA GLY A 49 -0.30 10.73 -4.17
C GLY A 49 -0.24 9.49 -3.29
N LYS A 50 0.95 8.98 -2.96
CA LYS A 50 1.12 7.80 -2.10
C LYS A 50 0.83 8.13 -0.63
N VAL A 51 1.17 9.34 -0.19
CA VAL A 51 0.79 9.83 1.16
C VAL A 51 -0.73 9.87 1.30
N ASN A 52 -1.43 10.42 0.30
CA ASN A 52 -2.89 10.47 0.30
C ASN A 52 -3.54 9.07 0.21
N GLN A 53 -2.94 8.13 -0.53
CA GLN A 53 -3.40 6.75 -0.57
C GLN A 53 -3.28 6.07 0.80
N ILE A 54 -2.15 6.24 1.49
CA ILE A 54 -1.96 5.70 2.85
C ILE A 54 -3.01 6.27 3.80
N ALA A 55 -3.21 7.59 3.79
CA ALA A 55 -4.24 8.22 4.63
C ALA A 55 -5.64 7.62 4.37
N ARG A 56 -6.02 7.43 3.11
CA ARG A 56 -7.31 6.83 2.73
C ARG A 56 -7.42 5.36 3.16
N ALA A 57 -6.32 4.61 3.08
CA ALA A 57 -6.30 3.22 3.52
C ALA A 57 -6.52 3.10 5.04
N LEU A 58 -6.06 4.08 5.81
CA LEU A 58 -6.36 4.22 7.26
C LEU A 58 -7.80 4.74 7.54
N GLY A 59 -8.61 4.96 6.51
CA GLY A 59 -9.97 5.51 6.65
C GLY A 59 -10.02 7.02 6.87
N LEU A 60 -8.90 7.75 6.68
CA LEU A 60 -8.88 9.20 6.78
C LEU A 60 -9.39 9.85 5.48
N GLU A 61 -10.28 10.83 5.63
CA GLU A 61 -10.71 11.66 4.52
C GLU A 61 -9.66 12.74 4.19
N VAL A 62 -9.13 12.69 2.96
CA VAL A 62 -8.13 13.65 2.46
C VAL A 62 -8.44 14.09 1.03
N SER A 63 -8.42 15.42 0.83
CA SER A 63 -8.58 16.04 -0.48
C SER A 63 -7.41 15.67 -1.39
N ARG A 64 -7.68 15.57 -2.70
CA ARG A 64 -6.62 15.29 -3.70
C ARG A 64 -5.61 16.42 -3.80
N GLU A 65 -6.05 17.62 -3.47
CA GLU A 65 -5.29 18.88 -3.48
C GLU A 65 -4.77 19.24 -2.07
N ALA A 66 -4.97 18.36 -1.08
CA ALA A 66 -4.50 18.62 0.27
C ALA A 66 -2.97 18.75 0.28
N PRO A 67 -2.41 19.75 0.97
CA PRO A 67 -0.96 19.86 1.15
C PRO A 67 -0.43 18.64 1.89
N VAL A 68 0.76 18.17 1.50
CA VAL A 68 1.36 16.94 2.02
C VAL A 68 1.55 17.01 3.53
N GLU A 69 2.05 18.14 4.02
CA GLU A 69 2.23 18.33 5.46
C GLU A 69 0.93 18.18 6.26
N GLU A 70 -0.22 18.63 5.72
CA GLU A 70 -1.52 18.45 6.37
C GLU A 70 -1.90 16.97 6.40
N THR A 71 -1.74 16.24 5.29
CA THR A 71 -2.02 14.79 5.25
C THR A 71 -1.12 14.04 6.23
N VAL A 72 0.16 14.38 6.30
CA VAL A 72 1.13 13.78 7.24
C VAL A 72 0.71 14.05 8.69
N ALA A 73 0.28 15.27 9.01
CA ALA A 73 -0.20 15.61 10.33
C ALA A 73 -1.44 14.78 10.73
N ARG A 74 -2.39 14.57 9.80
CA ARG A 74 -3.57 13.72 10.03
C ARG A 74 -3.19 12.26 10.29
N ILE A 75 -2.27 11.71 9.49
CA ILE A 75 -1.77 10.34 9.70
C ILE A 75 -1.11 10.22 11.08
N ARG A 76 -0.28 11.20 11.47
CA ARG A 76 0.40 11.20 12.78
C ARG A 76 -0.61 11.22 13.93
N ALA A 77 -1.64 12.07 13.86
CA ALA A 77 -2.69 12.15 14.87
C ALA A 77 -3.47 10.84 15.00
N HIS A 78 -3.82 10.21 13.87
CA HIS A 78 -4.49 8.91 13.86
C HIS A 78 -3.64 7.81 14.53
N LEU A 79 -2.35 7.73 14.20
CA LEU A 79 -1.45 6.75 14.82
C LEU A 79 -1.26 6.97 16.32
N GLN A 80 -1.34 8.21 16.81
CA GLN A 80 -1.33 8.51 18.23
C GLN A 80 -2.62 8.07 18.93
N ALA A 81 -3.77 8.19 18.27
CA ALA A 81 -5.06 7.76 18.80
C ALA A 81 -5.20 6.23 18.87
N GLU A 82 -4.66 5.49 17.90
CA GLU A 82 -4.72 4.01 17.85
C GLU A 82 -3.77 3.33 18.86
N GLY A 83 -2.76 4.05 19.37
CA GLY A 83 -1.75 3.52 20.30
C GLY A 83 -1.93 3.95 21.76
N GLY A 84 -3.00 4.69 22.06
CA GLY A 84 -3.34 5.21 23.40
C GLY A 84 -4.32 4.32 24.16
#